data_AF-A0A1G7XU78-F1
#
_entry.id   AF-A0A1G7XU78-F1
#
_cell.length_a   1.000
_cell.length_b   1.000
_cell.length_c   1.000
_cell.angle_alpha   90.00
_cell.angle_beta   90.00
_cell.angle_gamma   90.00
#
_symmetry.space_group_name_H-M   'P 1'
#
loop_
_entity.id
_entity.type
_entity.pdbx_description
1 polymer ?
#
loop_
_entity_poly.entity_id
_entity_poly.type
_entity_poly.pdbx_seq_one_letter_code
_entity_poly.pdbx_strand_id
1 'polypeptide(L)' 'MFLFEPVVPKFKPVEFIPKFDEERILSPYQFDKLVKTNMDAILTAKFVPPPLGSNQILGHVRVKFKPGYRYTTI' A
#
# COMPACT_ATOMS: atom_id res chain seq x y z
N MET A 1 -19.77 -12.53 -53.88
CA MET A 1 -19.35 -11.26 -53.26
C MET A 1 -19.55 -11.43 -51.76
N PHE A 2 -18.47 -11.65 -51.00
CA PHE A 2 -18.54 -11.88 -49.55
C PHE A 2 -18.14 -10.59 -48.83
N LEU A 3 -19.10 -10.01 -48.11
CA LEU A 3 -18.88 -8.87 -47.22
C LEU A 3 -18.28 -9.40 -45.92
N PHE A 4 -17.01 -9.08 -45.67
CA PHE A 4 -16.39 -9.30 -44.37
C PHE A 4 -16.73 -8.12 -43.46
N GLU A 5 -17.51 -8.37 -42.41
CA GLU A 5 -17.74 -7.37 -41.37
C GLU A 5 -16.45 -7.13 -40.56
N PRO A 6 -16.14 -5.86 -40.23
CA PRO A 6 -14.93 -5.54 -39.47
C PRO A 6 -15.10 -5.97 -38.00
N VAL A 7 -14.25 -6.88 -37.54
CA VAL A 7 -14.17 -7.29 -36.13
C VAL A 7 -13.53 -6.15 -35.33
N VAL A 8 -14.35 -5.32 -34.69
CA VAL A 8 -13.89 -4.27 -33.78
C VAL A 8 -13.40 -4.93 -32.48
N PRO A 9 -12.12 -4.79 -32.10
CA PRO A 9 -11.64 -5.35 -30.84
C PRO A 9 -12.33 -4.63 -29.68
N LYS A 10 -13.22 -5.34 -28.98
CA LYS A 10 -13.82 -4.86 -27.72
C LYS A 10 -12.72 -4.79 -26.68
N PHE A 11 -12.32 -3.57 -26.33
CA PHE A 11 -11.41 -3.30 -25.22
C PHE A 11 -12.04 -3.84 -23.94
N LYS A 12 -11.50 -4.94 -23.39
CA LYS A 12 -11.91 -5.43 -22.08
C LYS A 12 -11.28 -4.50 -21.05
N PRO A 13 -12.07 -3.84 -20.18
CA PRO A 13 -11.48 -3.08 -19.09
C PRO A 13 -10.67 -4.06 -18.24
N VAL A 14 -9.37 -3.78 -18.07
CA VAL A 14 -8.54 -4.52 -17.12
C VAL A 14 -9.17 -4.27 -15.76
N GLU A 15 -9.73 -5.32 -15.16
CA GLU A 15 -10.21 -5.27 -13.79
C GLU A 15 -9.03 -4.85 -12.92
N PHE A 16 -9.07 -3.61 -12.43
CA PHE A 16 -8.14 -3.13 -11.42
C PHE A 16 -8.43 -3.96 -10.17
N ILE A 17 -7.76 -5.10 -10.04
CA ILE A 17 -7.66 -5.80 -8.77
C ILE A 17 -6.92 -4.79 -7.89
N PRO A 18 -7.56 -4.17 -6.89
CA PRO A 18 -6.82 -3.36 -5.95
C PRO A 18 -5.90 -4.37 -5.26
N LYS A 19 -4.62 -4.38 -5.63
CA LYS A 19 -3.58 -4.91 -4.78
C LYS A 19 -3.78 -4.12 -3.49
N PHE A 20 -4.46 -4.74 -2.53
CA PHE A 20 -4.54 -4.23 -1.18
C PHE A 20 -3.09 -4.15 -0.78
N ASP A 21 -2.50 -2.95 -0.89
CA ASP A 21 -1.11 -2.73 -0.60
C ASP A 21 -0.91 -3.13 0.86
N GLU A 22 -0.34 -4.33 1.05
CA GLU A 22 -0.03 -4.92 2.35
C GLU A 22 0.96 -4.07 3.14
N GLU A 23 1.56 -3.09 2.46
CA GLU A 23 2.53 -2.13 2.97
C GLU A 23 1.88 -0.77 3.19
N ARG A 24 1.95 -0.26 4.42
CA ARG A 24 1.57 1.12 4.76
C ARG A 24 2.77 1.91 5.22
N ILE A 25 2.75 3.20 4.91
CA ILE A 25 3.69 4.17 5.45
C ILE A 25 3.02 4.83 6.65
N LEU A 26 3.64 4.71 7.82
CA LEU A 26 3.20 5.28 9.08
C LEU A 26 4.18 6.36 9.54
N SER A 27 3.66 7.36 10.25
CA SER A 27 4.53 8.24 11.03
C SER A 27 5.15 7.48 12.22
N PRO A 28 6.26 7.97 12.80
CA PRO A 28 6.88 7.32 13.97
C PRO A 28 5.91 7.19 15.15
N TYR A 29 5.04 8.18 15.36
CA TYR A 29 4.02 8.15 16.41
C TYR A 29 2.96 7.08 16.17
N GLN A 30 2.50 6.93 14.93
CA GLN A 30 1.54 5.88 14.55
C GLN A 30 2.18 4.50 14.66
N PHE A 31 3.46 4.38 14.30
CA PHE A 31 4.20 3.13 14.45
C PHE A 31 4.37 2.75 15.92
N ASP A 32 4.77 3.68 16.80
CA ASP A 32 4.87 3.44 18.23
C ASP A 32 3.52 2.99 18.84
N LYS A 33 2.42 3.66 18.46
CA LYS A 33 1.07 3.25 18.86
C LYS A 33 0.72 1.85 18.36
N LEU A 34 1.07 1.51 17.11
CA LEU A 34 0.83 0.20 16.53
C LEU A 34 1.62 -0.89 17.26
N VAL A 35 2.91 -0.69 17.52
CA VAL A 35 3.75 -1.66 18.23
C VAL A 35 3.23 -1.91 19.64
N LYS A 36 2.79 -0.85 20.35
CA LYS A 36 2.22 -0.98 21.69
C LYS A 36 0.87 -1.71 21.73
N THR A 37 0.07 -1.59 20.67
CA THR A 37 -1.29 -2.15 20.64
C THR A 37 -1.37 -3.52 19.98
N ASN A 38 -0.59 -3.77 18.93
CA ASN A 38 -0.72 -4.98 18.12
C ASN A 38 0.57 -5.30 17.34
N MET A 39 1.68 -5.49 18.06
CA MET A 39 2.97 -5.84 17.46
C MET A 39 2.88 -7.12 16.61
N ASP A 40 2.08 -8.10 17.03
CA ASP A 40 1.93 -9.38 16.33
C ASP A 40 1.31 -9.27 14.94
N ALA A 41 0.60 -8.17 14.66
CA ALA A 41 0.04 -7.90 13.33
C ALA A 41 1.11 -7.49 12.31
N ILE A 42 2.30 -7.08 12.76
CA ILE A 42 3.40 -6.64 11.90
C ILE A 42 4.14 -7.86 11.36
N LEU A 43 4.24 -7.94 10.04
CA LEU A 43 5.10 -8.91 9.36
C LEU A 43 6.52 -8.35 9.21
N THR A 44 6.65 -7.12 8.71
CA THR A 44 7.94 -6.44 8.55
C THR A 44 7.80 -4.94 8.80
N ALA A 45 8.85 -4.28 9.28
CA ALA A 45 8.91 -2.83 9.37
C ALA A 45 10.27 -2.33 8.87
N LYS A 46 10.28 -1.29 8.04
CA LYS A 46 11.49 -0.65 7.50
C LYS A 46 11.42 0.85 7.69
N PHE A 47 12.52 1.45 8.15
CA PHE A 47 12.63 2.90 8.26
C PHE A 47 12.83 3.52 6.88
N VAL A 48 12.10 4.60 6.60
CA VAL A 48 12.20 5.41 5.40
C VAL A 48 12.70 6.78 5.82
N PRO A 49 13.95 7.14 5.50
CA PRO A 49 14.49 8.43 5.88
C PRO A 49 13.74 9.57 5.17
N PRO A 50 13.68 10.76 5.78
CA PRO A 50 13.09 11.92 5.14
C PRO A 50 13.91 12.31 3.89
N PRO A 51 13.27 12.91 2.87
CA PRO A 51 13.97 13.39 1.68
C PRO A 51 15.02 14.45 2.04
N LEU A 52 16.18 14.40 1.40
CA LEU A 52 17.22 15.41 1.56
C LEU A 52 16.68 16.79 1.12
N GLY A 53 16.92 17.82 1.94
CA GLY A 53 16.40 19.18 1.70
C GLY A 53 14.97 19.42 2.18
N SER A 54 14.32 18.42 2.81
CA SER A 54 13.05 18.60 3.51
C SER A 54 13.25 19.15 4.92
N ASN A 55 12.31 19.98 5.41
CA ASN A 55 12.24 20.40 6.82
C ASN A 55 11.70 19.28 7.75
N GLN A 56 11.44 18.08 7.24
CA GLN A 56 11.02 16.94 8.05
C GLN A 56 12.21 16.39 8.85
N ILE A 57 12.15 16.56 10.16
CA ILE A 57 13.13 16.02 11.12
C ILE A 57 12.96 14.51 11.28
N LEU A 58 11.71 14.02 11.19
CA LEU A 58 11.37 12.62 11.39
C LEU A 58 11.08 11.93 10.06
N GLY A 59 11.68 10.74 9.89
CA GLY A 59 11.35 9.84 8.79
C GLY A 59 10.01 9.12 9.00
N HIS A 60 9.69 8.23 8.07
CA HIS A 60 8.49 7.39 8.15
C HIS A 60 8.89 5.93 8.39
N VAL A 61 7.92 5.11 8.78
CA VAL A 61 8.12 3.66 8.90
C VAL A 61 7.18 2.97 7.92
N ARG A 62 7.75 2.22 6.99
CA ARG A 62 6.98 1.36 6.11
C ARG A 62 6.74 0.03 6.81
N VAL A 63 5.49 -0.30 7.06
CA VAL A 63 5.04 -1.50 7.77
C VAL A 63 4.30 -2.40 6.81
N LYS A 64 4.72 -3.66 6.74
CA LYS A 64 3.98 -4.74 6.09
C LYS A 64 3.20 -5.50 7.14
N PHE A 65 1.90 -5.67 6.94
CA PHE A 65 1.03 -6.42 7.86
C PHE A 65 0.94 -7.89 7.48
N LYS A 66 0.64 -8.73 8.47
CA LYS A 66 0.23 -10.12 8.20
C LYS A 66 -1.12 -10.13 7.47
N PRO A 67 -1.34 -11.07 6.54
CA PRO A 67 -2.62 -11.19 5.85
C PRO A 67 -3.76 -11.41 6.86
N GLY A 68 -4.89 -10.75 6.65
CA GLY A 68 -6.05 -10.79 7.54
C GLY A 68 -6.05 -9.75 8.67
N TYR A 69 -4.91 -9.11 8.97
CA TYR A 69 -4.85 -8.01 9.92
C TYR A 69 -5.16 -6.68 9.23
N ARG A 70 -6.16 -5.96 9.76
CA ARG A 70 -6.48 -4.59 9.36
C ARG A 70 -6.12 -3.66 10.50
N TYR A 71 -5.14 -2.79 10.27
CA TYR A 71 -4.90 -1.66 11.16
C TYR A 71 -5.59 -0.43 10.58
N THR A 72 -6.57 0.12 11.28
CA THR A 72 -7.18 1.41 10.92
C THR A 72 -6.59 2.46 11.83
N THR A 73 -5.83 3.39 11.25
CA THR A 73 -5.44 4.64 11.93
C THR A 73 -6.67 5.53 11.99
N ILE A 74 -7.40 5.47 13.11
CA ILE A 74 -8.41 6.47 13.49
C ILE A 74 -7.69 7.61 14.21
#